data_AF-A0A6P9EIR3-F1
#
_entry.id   AF-A0A6P9EIR3-F1
#
_cell.length_a   1.000
_cell.length_b   1.000
_cell.length_c   1.000
_cell.angle_alpha   90.00
_cell.angle_beta   90.00
_cell.angle_gamma   90.00
#
_symmetry.space_group_name_H-M   'P 1'
#
loop_
_entity.id
_entity.type
_entity.pdbx_description
1 polymer ?
#
loop_
_entity_poly.entity_id
_entity_poly.type
_entity_poly.pdbx_seq_one_letter_code
_entity_poly.pdbx_strand_id
1 'polypeptide(L)'
;MATQCKNAHDDQSINGSVVDVRLAARHYCGNVIRKMIFNQRFFGKGKKDGGPGVEEVEHIESLFTMLFHLNAFALSDYLQCLTALDLDGHEKTVSEAMKIVTSYADPIVDERLQQLRDGEKTEAEDLLGAFI
;
A
#
# COMPACT_ATOMS: atom_id res chain seq x y z
N MET A 1 -7.95 -16.90 22.22
CA MET A 1 -7.27 -16.92 23.53
C MET A 1 -5.78 -17.03 23.27
N ALA A 2 -5.01 -15.95 23.44
CA ALA A 2 -3.56 -16.00 23.31
C ALA A 2 -2.96 -16.37 24.68
N THR A 3 -2.27 -17.50 24.76
CA THR A 3 -1.61 -17.95 25.99
C THR A 3 -0.27 -17.24 26.12
N GLN A 4 -0.13 -16.44 27.19
CA GLN A 4 1.09 -15.72 27.51
C GLN A 4 1.94 -16.57 28.46
N CYS A 5 3.16 -16.94 28.06
CA CYS A 5 4.13 -17.59 28.96
C CYS A 5 5.04 -16.53 29.57
N LYS A 6 5.00 -16.38 30.90
CA LYS A 6 6.01 -15.66 31.69
C LYS A 6 7.02 -16.68 32.21
N ASN A 7 8.31 -16.39 32.06
CA ASN A 7 9.38 -16.95 32.89
C ASN A 7 10.28 -15.81 33.35
N ALA A 8 10.70 -15.86 34.61
CA ALA A 8 11.49 -14.83 35.27
C ALA A 8 12.95 -15.26 35.49
N HIS A 9 13.80 -14.24 35.42
CA HIS A 9 15.16 -14.04 35.96
C HIS A 9 16.40 -14.25 35.08
N ASP A 10 16.91 -13.08 34.65
CA ASP A 10 18.26 -12.56 34.39
C ASP A 10 19.35 -13.44 33.76
N ASP A 11 19.67 -13.13 32.49
CA ASP A 11 21.03 -12.69 32.11
C ASP A 11 21.02 -12.06 30.70
N GLN A 12 21.70 -10.91 30.56
CA GLN A 12 21.96 -10.15 29.32
C GLN A 12 20.73 -9.72 28.48
N SER A 13 20.35 -8.44 28.60
CA SER A 13 19.25 -7.84 27.82
C SER A 13 19.58 -7.74 26.32
N ILE A 14 19.45 -8.86 25.61
CA ILE A 14 19.01 -8.80 24.22
C ILE A 14 17.59 -8.26 24.30
N ASN A 15 17.46 -6.93 24.15
CA ASN A 15 16.19 -6.23 24.04
C ASN A 15 15.48 -6.71 22.77
N GLY A 16 14.88 -7.91 22.82
CA GLY A 16 14.03 -8.43 21.77
C GLY A 16 12.74 -7.65 21.77
N SER A 17 12.70 -6.54 21.04
CA SER A 17 11.45 -5.82 20.79
C SER A 17 10.51 -6.73 19.99
N VAL A 18 9.23 -6.75 20.35
CA VAL A 18 8.21 -7.46 19.58
C VAL A 18 8.04 -6.73 18.24
N VAL A 19 8.27 -7.43 17.13
CA VAL A 19 8.16 -6.87 15.78
C VAL A 19 6.85 -7.35 15.12
N ASP A 20 6.04 -6.42 14.61
CA ASP A 20 4.90 -6.78 13.76
C ASP A 20 5.42 -7.16 12.35
N VAL A 21 5.60 -8.45 12.14
CA VAL A 21 6.09 -9.01 10.87
C VAL A 21 5.12 -8.72 9.72
N ARG A 22 3.81 -8.66 9.98
CA ARG A 22 2.81 -8.34 8.96
C ARG A 22 2.98 -6.90 8.50
N LEU A 23 3.10 -5.96 9.44
CA LEU A 23 3.38 -4.56 9.12
C LEU A 23 4.69 -4.43 8.34
N ALA A 24 5.77 -5.04 8.83
CA ALA A 24 7.09 -4.99 8.19
C ALA A 24 7.06 -5.53 6.74
N ALA A 25 6.43 -6.69 6.53
CA ALA A 25 6.33 -7.32 5.21
C ALA A 25 5.49 -6.47 4.23
N ARG A 26 4.33 -5.96 4.68
CA ARG A 26 3.45 -5.13 3.84
C ARG A 26 4.17 -3.88 3.34
N HIS A 27 4.87 -3.19 4.25
CA HIS A 27 5.63 -1.99 3.90
C HIS A 27 6.85 -2.29 3.03
N TYR A 28 7.57 -3.37 3.31
CA TYR A 28 8.70 -3.77 2.48
C TYR A 28 8.26 -4.05 1.05
N CYS A 29 7.24 -4.91 0.86
CA CYS A 29 6.70 -5.23 -0.47
C CYS A 29 6.19 -3.97 -1.17
N GLY A 30 5.43 -3.14 -0.46
CA GLY A 30 4.95 -1.86 -0.98
C GLY A 30 6.05 -0.94 -1.49
N ASN A 31 7.13 -0.80 -0.71
CA ASN A 31 8.27 0.03 -1.08
C ASN A 31 9.05 -0.53 -2.27
N VAL A 32 9.21 -1.86 -2.36
CA VAL A 32 9.86 -2.51 -3.51
C VAL A 32 9.05 -2.28 -4.78
N ILE A 33 7.73 -2.51 -4.73
CA ILE A 33 6.83 -2.28 -5.88
C ILE A 33 6.86 -0.81 -6.31
N ARG A 34 6.72 0.12 -5.35
CA ARG A 34 6.79 1.57 -5.65
C ARG A 34 8.11 1.96 -6.30
N LYS A 35 9.23 1.40 -5.83
CA LYS A 35 10.55 1.65 -6.42
C LYS A 35 10.67 1.08 -7.84
N MET A 36 10.08 -0.07 -8.12
CA MET A 36 10.06 -0.64 -9.48
C MET A 36 9.16 0.16 -10.43
N ILE A 37 7.99 0.58 -9.96
CA ILE A 37 7.00 1.25 -10.81
C ILE A 37 7.38 2.72 -11.06
N PHE A 38 7.68 3.47 -10.01
CA PHE A 38 7.84 4.93 -10.08
C PHE A 38 9.30 5.39 -9.94
N ASN A 39 10.25 4.48 -9.76
CA ASN A 39 11.61 4.79 -9.32
C ASN A 39 11.67 5.54 -7.97
N GLN A 40 10.58 5.56 -7.19
CA GLN A 40 10.45 6.30 -5.93
C GLN A 40 10.29 5.34 -4.75
N ARG A 41 11.03 5.60 -3.66
CA ARG A 41 10.97 4.76 -2.46
C ARG A 41 9.87 5.18 -1.49
N PHE A 42 9.61 6.48 -1.41
CA PHE A 42 8.66 7.12 -0.52
C PHE A 42 7.85 8.15 -1.31
N PHE A 43 6.59 8.36 -0.94
CA PHE A 43 5.76 9.46 -1.44
C PHE A 43 6.11 10.76 -0.71
N GLY A 44 6.36 10.65 0.60
CA GLY A 44 6.73 11.78 1.46
C GLY A 44 8.21 11.81 1.83
N LYS A 45 8.52 12.54 2.90
CA LYS A 45 9.89 12.61 3.46
C LYS A 45 10.32 11.33 4.17
N GLY A 46 9.39 10.41 4.44
CA GLY A 46 9.62 9.24 5.28
C GLY A 46 9.97 9.62 6.73
N LYS A 47 10.30 8.62 7.54
CA LYS A 47 10.78 8.82 8.91
C LYS A 47 12.31 8.85 8.98
N LYS A 48 12.85 9.51 10.03
CA LYS A 48 14.31 9.61 10.27
C LYS A 48 14.98 8.25 10.45
N ASP A 49 14.24 7.26 10.93
CA ASP A 49 14.69 5.87 11.11
C ASP A 49 14.62 5.05 9.82
N GLY A 50 14.20 5.65 8.69
CA GLY A 50 13.99 4.95 7.41
C GLY A 50 12.71 4.10 7.37
N GLY A 51 11.89 4.16 8.42
CA GLY A 51 10.58 3.52 8.48
C GLY A 51 9.53 4.23 7.62
N PRO A 52 8.34 3.62 7.46
CA PRO A 52 7.27 4.21 6.68
C PRO A 52 6.78 5.53 7.31
N GLY A 53 6.63 6.55 6.47
CA GLY A 53 5.96 7.80 6.80
C GLY A 53 4.45 7.62 6.86
N VAL A 54 3.73 8.71 7.10
CA VAL A 54 2.26 8.69 7.22
C VAL A 54 1.65 8.32 5.87
N GLU A 55 2.23 8.85 4.79
CA GLU A 55 1.82 8.63 3.41
C GLU A 55 1.96 7.16 3.00
N GLU A 56 3.07 6.51 3.38
CA GLU A 56 3.26 5.09 3.07
C GLU A 56 2.35 4.16 3.90
N VAL A 57 2.03 4.54 5.15
CA VAL A 57 1.06 3.81 5.98
C VAL A 57 -0.32 3.90 5.37
N GLU A 58 -0.79 5.11 5.09
CA GLU A 58 -2.12 5.33 4.54
C GLU A 58 -2.29 4.62 3.19
N HIS A 59 -1.33 4.78 2.27
CA HIS A 59 -1.39 4.12 0.97
C HIS A 59 -1.40 2.58 1.07
N ILE A 60 -0.58 1.99 1.95
CA ILE A 60 -0.53 0.52 2.10
C ILE A 60 -1.77 -0.01 2.80
N GLU A 61 -2.29 0.70 3.80
CA GLU A 61 -3.54 0.31 4.46
C GLU A 61 -4.71 0.34 3.47
N SER A 62 -4.85 1.38 2.65
CA SER A 62 -5.87 1.45 1.60
C SER A 62 -5.72 0.32 0.57
N LEU A 63 -4.50 0.00 0.14
CA LEU A 63 -4.24 -1.16 -0.73
C LEU A 63 -4.69 -2.47 -0.12
N PHE A 64 -4.38 -2.71 1.15
CA PHE A 64 -4.81 -3.93 1.83
C PHE A 64 -6.30 -3.96 2.12
N THR A 65 -6.95 -2.81 2.32
CA THR A 65 -8.41 -2.70 2.38
C THR A 65 -9.03 -3.13 1.05
N MET A 66 -8.55 -2.62 -0.08
CA MET A 66 -9.02 -3.06 -1.39
C MET A 66 -8.78 -4.58 -1.59
N LEU A 67 -7.57 -5.07 -1.31
CA LEU A 67 -7.26 -6.50 -1.43
C LEU A 67 -8.14 -7.37 -0.53
N PHE A 68 -8.47 -6.91 0.67
CA PHE A 68 -9.37 -7.63 1.57
C PHE A 68 -10.77 -7.74 0.96
N HIS A 69 -11.33 -6.64 0.46
CA HIS A 69 -12.68 -6.62 -0.13
C HIS A 69 -12.75 -7.33 -1.49
N LEU A 70 -11.67 -7.32 -2.28
CA LEU A 70 -11.57 -8.11 -3.51
C LEU A 70 -11.60 -9.62 -3.26
N ASN A 71 -11.14 -10.07 -2.08
CA ASN A 71 -11.13 -11.47 -1.69
C ASN A 71 -12.25 -11.82 -0.69
N ALA A 72 -13.11 -10.85 -0.37
CA ALA A 72 -14.25 -11.06 0.52
C ALA A 72 -15.40 -11.69 -0.27
N PHE A 73 -16.22 -12.48 0.43
CA PHE A 73 -17.46 -12.99 -0.15
C PHE A 73 -18.45 -11.82 -0.32
N ALA A 74 -18.83 -11.49 -1.56
CA ALA A 74 -19.89 -10.55 -1.83
C ALA A 74 -21.11 -11.29 -2.38
N LEU A 75 -22.31 -11.01 -1.83
CA LEU A 75 -23.53 -11.65 -2.36
C LEU A 75 -23.81 -11.22 -3.82
N SER A 76 -23.34 -10.04 -4.20
CA SER A 76 -23.36 -9.51 -5.57
C SER A 76 -22.59 -10.37 -6.57
N ASP A 77 -21.57 -11.12 -6.14
CA ASP A 77 -20.79 -12.01 -7.02
C ASP A 77 -21.65 -13.14 -7.61
N TYR A 78 -22.70 -13.54 -6.88
CA TYR A 78 -23.64 -14.58 -7.29
C TYR A 78 -24.91 -14.00 -7.90
N LEU A 79 -25.39 -12.87 -7.37
CA LEU A 79 -26.63 -12.22 -7.79
C LEU A 79 -26.31 -10.82 -8.31
N GLN A 80 -26.04 -10.72 -9.61
CA GLN A 80 -25.64 -9.48 -10.27
C GLN A 80 -26.63 -8.32 -10.03
N CYS A 81 -27.93 -8.60 -9.83
CA CYS A 81 -28.94 -7.59 -9.53
C CYS A 81 -28.73 -6.88 -8.17
N LEU A 82 -27.95 -7.47 -7.26
CA LEU A 82 -27.61 -6.89 -5.96
C LEU A 82 -26.39 -5.97 -6.00
N THR A 83 -25.65 -5.93 -7.11
CA THR A 83 -24.49 -5.05 -7.29
C THR A 83 -24.87 -3.60 -7.02
N ALA A 84 -25.98 -3.13 -7.61
CA ALA A 84 -26.44 -1.74 -7.44
C ALA A 84 -26.88 -1.38 -6.01
N LEU A 85 -27.08 -2.37 -5.13
CA LEU A 85 -27.49 -2.15 -3.75
C LEU A 85 -26.30 -2.02 -2.79
N ASP A 86 -25.12 -2.52 -3.16
CA ASP A 86 -23.91 -2.56 -2.32
C ASP A 86 -24.21 -3.02 -0.87
N LEU A 87 -24.95 -4.12 -0.73
CA LEU A 87 -25.49 -4.57 0.57
C LEU A 87 -24.40 -4.79 1.63
N ASP A 88 -23.24 -5.26 1.20
CA ASP A 88 -22.08 -5.54 2.05
C ASP A 88 -21.12 -4.32 2.16
N GLY A 89 -21.45 -3.20 1.51
CA GLY A 89 -20.66 -1.97 1.47
C GLY A 89 -19.31 -2.10 0.77
N HIS A 90 -19.07 -3.22 0.09
CA HIS A 90 -17.77 -3.55 -0.52
C HIS A 90 -17.40 -2.58 -1.63
N GLU A 91 -18.36 -2.22 -2.49
CA GLU A 91 -18.10 -1.29 -3.59
C GLU A 91 -17.72 0.09 -3.04
N LYS A 92 -18.47 0.59 -2.06
CA LYS A 92 -18.17 1.87 -1.42
C LYS A 92 -16.80 1.86 -0.74
N THR A 93 -16.48 0.83 0.04
CA THR A 93 -15.18 0.76 0.74
C THR A 93 -14.01 0.66 -0.23
N VAL A 94 -14.13 -0.14 -1.30
CA VAL A 94 -13.11 -0.21 -2.36
C VAL A 94 -12.96 1.14 -3.06
N SER A 95 -14.08 1.83 -3.36
CA SER A 95 -14.06 3.15 -3.98
C SER A 95 -13.33 4.19 -3.12
N GLU A 96 -13.59 4.22 -1.82
CA GLU A 96 -12.92 5.13 -0.88
C GLU A 96 -11.42 4.82 -0.76
N ALA A 97 -11.05 3.55 -0.64
CA ALA A 97 -9.66 3.13 -0.60
C ALA A 97 -8.92 3.41 -1.92
N MET A 98 -9.59 3.22 -3.06
CA MET A 98 -9.04 3.52 -4.38
C MET A 98 -8.74 5.01 -4.53
N LYS A 99 -9.64 5.89 -4.07
CA LYS A 99 -9.40 7.35 -4.09
C LYS A 99 -8.12 7.74 -3.35
N ILE A 100 -7.84 7.10 -2.22
CA ILE A 100 -6.60 7.33 -1.48
C ILE A 100 -5.40 6.87 -2.31
N VAL A 101 -5.44 5.65 -2.85
CA VAL A 101 -4.34 5.10 -3.65
C VAL A 101 -4.05 5.95 -4.89
N THR A 102 -5.08 6.36 -5.63
CA THR A 102 -4.92 7.21 -6.81
C THR A 102 -4.46 8.62 -6.44
N SER A 103 -4.86 9.16 -5.28
CA SER A 103 -4.37 10.47 -4.82
C SER A 103 -2.85 10.56 -4.68
N TYR A 104 -2.18 9.42 -4.42
CA TYR A 104 -0.73 9.31 -4.38
C TYR A 104 -0.11 8.99 -5.74
N ALA A 105 -0.75 8.15 -6.55
CA ALA A 105 -0.21 7.69 -7.81
C ALA A 105 -0.38 8.71 -8.96
N ASP A 106 -1.56 9.33 -9.05
CA ASP A 106 -1.93 10.21 -10.17
C ASP A 106 -0.95 11.38 -10.35
N PRO A 107 -0.53 12.11 -9.29
CA PRO A 107 0.43 13.20 -9.45
C PRO A 107 1.78 12.77 -10.04
N ILE A 108 2.23 11.54 -9.73
CA ILE A 108 3.49 10.99 -10.27
C ILE A 108 3.33 10.67 -11.75
N VAL A 109 2.18 10.11 -12.14
CA VAL A 109 1.86 9.80 -13.53
C VAL A 109 1.75 11.10 -14.34
N ASP A 110 1.03 12.10 -13.82
CA ASP A 110 0.85 13.40 -14.47
C ASP A 110 2.17 14.15 -14.65
N GLU A 111 3.03 14.17 -13.62
CA GLU A 111 4.38 14.74 -13.70
C GLU A 111 5.20 14.04 -14.79
N ARG A 112 5.16 12.70 -14.83
CA ARG A 112 5.94 11.94 -15.81
C ARG A 112 5.43 12.14 -17.24
N LEU A 113 4.12 12.21 -17.42
CA LEU A 113 3.52 12.54 -18.71
C LEU A 113 3.89 13.95 -19.17
N GLN A 114 4.01 14.91 -18.25
CA GLN A 114 4.50 16.27 -18.57
C GLN A 114 5.97 16.24 -19.00
N GLN A 115 6.85 15.55 -18.26
CA GLN A 115 8.27 15.38 -18.63
C GLN A 115 8.43 14.76 -20.03
N LEU A 116 7.57 13.81 -20.39
CA LEU A 116 7.56 13.20 -21.72
C LEU A 116 7.12 14.20 -22.80
N ARG A 117 6.07 14.99 -22.55
CA ARG A 117 5.60 16.04 -23.48
C ARG A 117 6.65 17.11 -23.72
N ASP A 118 7.40 17.47 -22.68
CA ASP A 118 8.44 18.50 -22.74
C ASP A 118 9.76 17.97 -23.34
N GLY A 119 9.85 16.66 -23.61
CA GLY A 119 11.03 16.02 -24.19
C GLY A 119 12.18 15.84 -23.20
N GLU A 120 11.92 15.97 -21.90
CA GLU A 120 12.94 15.87 -20.83
C GLU A 120 13.37 14.42 -20.55
N LYS A 121 12.51 13.45 -20.86
CA LYS A 121 12.79 12.01 -20.71
C LYS A 121 12.63 11.27 -22.01
N THR A 122 13.68 10.56 -22.42
CA THR A 122 13.76 9.79 -23.67
C THR A 122 13.93 8.29 -23.45
N GLU A 123 14.28 7.86 -22.23
CA GLU A 123 14.50 6.45 -21.90
C GLU A 123 13.63 5.99 -20.72
N ALA A 124 13.21 4.72 -20.76
CA ALA A 124 12.41 4.09 -19.73
C ALA A 124 13.30 3.60 -18.56
N GLU A 125 13.40 4.40 -17.50
CA GLU A 125 14.17 4.07 -16.29
C GLU A 125 13.40 3.22 -15.26
N ASP A 126 12.07 3.18 -15.38
CA ASP A 126 11.16 2.45 -14.49
C ASP A 126 9.98 1.87 -15.28
N LEU A 127 9.15 1.05 -14.62
CA LEU A 127 8.01 0.43 -15.31
C LEU A 127 7.00 1.48 -15.78
N LEU A 128 6.79 2.56 -15.03
CA LEU A 128 5.91 3.63 -15.48
C LEU A 128 6.37 4.19 -16.83
N GLY A 129 7.66 4.54 -16.96
CA GLY A 129 8.24 5.01 -18.23
C GLY A 129 8.24 3.98 -19.36
N ALA A 130 8.15 2.68 -19.05
CA ALA A 130 8.00 1.64 -20.06
C ALA A 130 6.55 1.48 -20.58
N PHE A 131 5.56 1.94 -19.80
CA PHE A 131 4.14 1.78 -20.12
C PHE A 131 3.46 3.06 -20.66
N ILE A 132 4.09 4.23 -20.52
CA ILE A 132 3.58 5.51 -21.03
C ILE A 132 4.40 5.98 -22.22
#